data_AF-A0A958BBP2-F1
#
_entry.id   AF-A0A958BBP2-F1
#
_cell.length_a   1.000
_cell.length_b   1.000
_cell.length_c   1.000
_cell.angle_alpha   90.00
_cell.angle_beta   90.00
_cell.angle_gamma   90.00
#
_symmetry.space_group_name_H-M   'P 1'
#
loop_
_entity.id
_entity.type
_entity.pdbx_description
1 polymer ?
#
loop_
_entity_poly.entity_id
_entity_poly.type
_entity_poly.pdbx_seq_one_letter_code
_entity_poly.pdbx_strand_id
1 'polypeptide(L)'
;MLIEIVPYKPHWPEEFQQIGCRLRAVLGDAALRIDHIGSTSVPALAAKDIIDVQITVAKLDPLIAARMVENGYRHIAHIIGDHRPPTDTNPEEQWSKWIFNAAADQRPANLHMRIDGY
;
A
#
# COMPACT_ATOMS: atom_id res chain seq x y z
N MET A 1 19.00 -4.50 8.46
CA MET A 1 18.88 -3.20 7.76
C MET A 1 18.77 -2.11 8.84
N LEU A 2 19.50 -1.00 8.68
CA LEU A 2 19.40 0.13 9.60
C LEU A 2 18.06 0.84 9.35
N ILE A 3 17.32 1.15 10.41
CA ILE A 3 16.10 1.96 10.31
C ILE A 3 16.49 3.40 10.61
N GLU A 4 16.35 4.28 9.62
CA GLU A 4 16.58 5.72 9.76
C GLU A 4 15.25 6.48 9.66
N ILE A 5 15.12 7.51 10.49
CA ILE A 5 14.01 8.47 10.45
C ILE A 5 14.57 9.80 9.95
N VAL A 6 13.98 10.33 8.89
CA VAL A 6 14.40 11.58 8.25
C VAL A 6 13.36 12.68 8.46
N PRO A 7 13.75 13.97 8.47
CA PRO A 7 12.80 15.07 8.43
C PRO A 7 11.84 14.96 7.25
N TYR A 8 10.65 15.57 7.37
CA TYR A 8 9.67 15.58 6.29
C TYR A 8 10.28 16.07 4.98
N LYS A 9 10.06 15.34 3.90
CA LYS A 9 10.52 15.70 2.56
C LYS A 9 9.35 16.24 1.72
N PRO A 10 9.41 17.50 1.24
CA PRO A 10 8.32 18.09 0.45
C PRO A 10 7.99 17.38 -0.87
N HIS A 11 8.87 16.51 -1.36
CA HIS A 11 8.65 15.74 -2.59
C HIS A 11 7.89 14.41 -2.37
N TRP A 12 7.68 13.96 -1.12
CA TRP A 12 6.92 12.71 -0.88
C TRP A 12 5.53 12.68 -1.51
N PRO A 13 4.74 13.78 -1.53
CA PRO A 13 3.48 13.81 -2.26
C PRO A 13 3.64 13.57 -3.77
N GLU A 14 4.68 14.13 -4.40
CA GLU A 14 4.96 13.93 -5.82
C GLU A 14 5.40 12.50 -6.12
N GLU A 15 6.28 11.93 -5.28
CA GLU A 15 6.69 10.53 -5.38
C GLU A 15 5.48 9.59 -5.27
N PHE A 16 4.55 9.89 -4.35
CA PHE A 16 3.28 9.17 -4.27
C PHE A 16 2.47 9.29 -5.56
N GLN A 17 2.32 10.47 -6.16
CA GLN A 17 1.57 10.63 -7.41
C GLN A 17 2.16 9.76 -8.53
N GLN A 18 3.49 9.68 -8.63
CA GLN A 18 4.15 8.81 -9.61
C GLN A 18 3.89 7.33 -9.35
N ILE A 19 3.90 6.88 -8.09
CA ILE A 19 3.55 5.51 -7.71
C ILE A 19 2.07 5.25 -8.04
N GLY A 20 1.17 6.16 -7.68
CA GLY A 20 -0.27 6.07 -7.92
C GLY A 20 -0.61 5.96 -9.41
N CYS A 21 0.04 6.75 -10.27
CA CYS A 21 -0.11 6.66 -11.73
C CYS A 21 0.32 5.29 -12.27
N ARG A 22 1.44 4.73 -11.81
CA ARG A 22 1.91 3.39 -12.21
C ARG A 22 0.92 2.31 -11.77
N LEU A 23 0.46 2.37 -10.53
CA LEU A 23 -0.52 1.42 -9.99
C LEU A 23 -1.85 1.50 -10.76
N ARG A 24 -2.32 2.72 -11.07
CA ARG A 24 -3.52 2.92 -11.88
C ARG A 24 -3.38 2.32 -13.27
N ALA A 25 -2.21 2.46 -13.91
CA ALA A 25 -1.95 1.86 -15.22
C ALA A 25 -1.97 0.32 -15.17
N VAL A 26 -1.47 -0.30 -14.10
CA VAL A 26 -1.45 -1.75 -13.92
C VAL A 26 -2.83 -2.32 -13.55
N LEU A 27 -3.58 -1.61 -12.70
CA LEU A 27 -4.81 -2.12 -12.10
C LEU A 27 -6.08 -1.69 -12.83
N GLY A 28 -6.06 -0.57 -13.55
CA GLY A 28 -7.23 0.01 -14.19
C GLY A 28 -8.38 0.19 -13.21
N ASP A 29 -9.56 -0.31 -13.59
CA ASP A 29 -10.79 -0.21 -12.78
C ASP A 29 -10.83 -1.17 -11.58
N ALA A 30 -9.88 -2.12 -11.48
CA ALA A 30 -9.79 -2.98 -10.31
C ALA A 30 -9.43 -2.17 -9.05
N ALA A 31 -8.65 -1.09 -9.21
CA ALA A 31 -8.37 -0.14 -8.14
C ALA A 31 -9.48 0.91 -8.06
N LEU A 32 -10.41 0.76 -7.12
CA LEU A 32 -11.48 1.73 -6.90
C LEU A 32 -10.89 3.07 -6.40
N ARG A 33 -9.90 2.99 -5.51
CA ARG A 33 -9.15 4.14 -4.99
C ARG A 33 -7.68 3.81 -4.78
N ILE A 34 -6.85 4.85 -4.84
CA ILE A 34 -5.42 4.79 -4.54
C ILE A 34 -5.07 6.03 -3.72
N ASP A 35 -4.69 5.83 -2.46
CA ASP A 35 -4.50 6.92 -1.49
C ASP A 35 -3.10 6.89 -0.88
N HIS A 36 -2.53 8.07 -0.62
CA HIS A 36 -1.29 8.22 0.14
C HIS A 36 -1.62 8.11 1.62
N ILE A 37 -1.03 7.12 2.28
CA ILE A 37 -1.24 6.89 3.71
C ILE A 37 0.10 6.85 4.46
N GLY A 38 0.03 6.65 5.78
CA GLY A 38 1.21 6.54 6.63
C GLY A 38 1.89 7.89 6.88
N SER A 39 3.03 7.86 7.57
CA SER A 39 3.67 9.10 8.06
C SER A 39 4.15 10.02 6.94
N THR A 40 4.52 9.48 5.77
CA THR A 40 4.99 10.31 4.63
C THR A 40 3.87 11.10 3.97
N SER A 41 2.59 10.79 4.24
CA SER A 41 1.43 11.56 3.76
C SER A 41 1.06 12.74 4.66
N VAL A 42 1.74 12.92 5.80
CA VAL A 42 1.48 13.97 6.79
C VAL A 42 2.54 15.06 6.68
N PRO A 43 2.20 16.27 6.20
CA PRO A 43 3.14 17.38 6.13
C PRO A 43 3.82 17.66 7.47
N ALA A 44 5.13 17.94 7.41
CA ALA A 44 6.00 18.22 8.56
C ALA A 44 6.24 17.05 9.55
N LEU A 45 5.77 15.84 9.26
CA LEU A 45 6.07 14.66 10.09
C LEU A 45 7.34 13.94 9.63
N ALA A 46 8.28 13.72 10.56
CA ALA A 46 9.46 12.90 10.31
C ALA A 46 9.08 11.41 10.19
N ALA A 47 9.69 10.69 9.25
CA ALA A 47 9.29 9.33 8.91
C ALA A 47 10.46 8.50 8.37
N LYS A 48 10.23 7.19 8.22
CA LYS A 48 11.07 6.36 7.35
C LYS A 48 10.86 6.79 5.91
N ASP A 49 11.92 6.75 5.11
CA ASP A 49 11.85 7.15 3.70
C ASP A 49 11.24 6.06 2.82
N ILE A 50 9.99 5.68 3.09
CA ILE A 50 9.21 4.66 2.37
C ILE A 50 7.79 5.20 2.19
N ILE A 51 7.24 5.14 0.98
CA ILE A 51 5.86 5.58 0.70
C ILE A 51 4.89 4.45 1.04
N ASP A 52 3.88 4.72 1.86
CA ASP A 52 2.78 3.79 2.09
C ASP A 52 1.56 4.18 1.23
N VAL A 53 1.04 3.22 0.48
CA VAL A 53 -0.09 3.40 -0.44
C VAL A 53 -1.22 2.45 -0.06
N GLN A 54 -2.43 2.97 0.02
CA GLN A 54 -3.64 2.15 0.09
C GLN A 54 -4.25 1.99 -1.29
N ILE A 55 -4.54 0.75 -1.67
CA ILE A 55 -5.28 0.38 -2.88
C ILE A 55 -6.60 -0.23 -2.42
N THR A 56 -7.71 0.44 -2.69
CA THR A 56 -9.04 -0.07 -2.38
C THR A 56 -9.58 -0.83 -3.59
N VAL A 57 -10.04 -2.06 -3.37
CA VAL A 57 -10.57 -2.96 -4.40
C VAL A 57 -11.94 -3.48 -4.01
N ALA A 58 -12.75 -3.94 -4.98
CA ALA A 58 -14.06 -4.55 -4.65
C ALA A 58 -13.94 -5.93 -3.99
N LYS A 59 -12.82 -6.64 -4.24
CA LYS A 59 -12.50 -7.95 -3.67
C LYS A 59 -11.00 -8.23 -3.79
N LEU A 60 -10.46 -9.03 -2.88
CA LEU A 60 -9.12 -9.60 -3.02
C LEU A 60 -9.18 -10.77 -4.01
N ASP A 61 -8.76 -10.50 -5.26
CA ASP A 61 -8.84 -11.44 -6.38
C ASP A 61 -7.44 -11.91 -6.80
N PRO A 62 -7.15 -13.23 -6.83
CA PRO A 62 -5.84 -13.73 -7.24
C PRO A 62 -5.37 -13.23 -8.61
N LEU A 63 -6.29 -12.90 -9.52
CA LEU A 63 -5.94 -12.30 -10.82
C LEU A 63 -5.36 -10.88 -10.66
N ILE A 64 -5.84 -10.10 -9.69
CA ILE A 64 -5.26 -8.79 -9.36
C ILE A 64 -3.84 -8.97 -8.80
N ALA A 65 -3.66 -9.93 -7.88
CA ALA A 65 -2.32 -10.23 -7.35
C ALA A 65 -1.36 -10.69 -8.45
N ALA A 66 -1.81 -11.53 -9.39
CA ALA A 66 -1.01 -11.96 -10.53
C ALA A 66 -0.54 -10.78 -11.38
N ARG A 67 -1.44 -9.85 -11.75
CA ARG A 67 -1.07 -8.62 -12.49
C ARG A 67 -0.02 -7.78 -11.76
N MET A 68 -0.14 -7.65 -10.44
CA MET A 68 0.85 -6.94 -9.63
C MET A 68 2.22 -7.63 -9.72
N VAL A 69 2.27 -8.95 -9.56
CA VAL A 69 3.52 -9.73 -9.64
C VAL A 69 4.14 -9.68 -11.04
N GLU A 70 3.33 -9.80 -12.09
CA GLU A 70 3.76 -9.68 -13.49
C GLU A 70 4.38 -8.30 -13.81
N ASN A 71 3.96 -7.25 -13.08
CA ASN A 71 4.50 -5.90 -13.19
C ASN A 71 5.60 -5.59 -12.15
N GLY A 72 6.17 -6.62 -11.52
CA GLY A 72 7.36 -6.52 -10.66
C GLY A 72 7.08 -6.23 -9.18
N TYR A 73 5.83 -6.12 -8.76
CA TYR A 73 5.50 -5.93 -7.35
C TYR A 73 5.61 -7.23 -6.57
N ARG A 74 6.35 -7.21 -5.45
CA ARG A 74 6.55 -8.41 -4.63
C ARG A 74 5.40 -8.60 -3.64
N HIS A 75 4.58 -9.63 -3.84
CA HIS A 75 3.54 -10.01 -2.88
C HIS A 75 4.14 -10.64 -1.61
N ILE A 76 3.74 -10.18 -0.44
CA ILE A 76 4.15 -10.75 0.86
C ILE A 76 3.05 -11.68 1.37
N ALA A 77 2.99 -12.88 0.78
CA ALA A 77 1.85 -13.80 0.93
C ALA A 77 1.56 -14.28 2.38
N HIS A 78 2.52 -14.16 3.31
CA HIS A 78 2.31 -14.55 4.71
C HIS A 78 1.60 -13.47 5.55
N ILE A 79 1.43 -12.26 5.02
CA ILE A 79 0.65 -11.19 5.66
C ILE A 79 -0.71 -11.13 4.98
N ILE A 80 -1.70 -11.73 5.62
CA ILE A 80 -3.08 -11.85 5.09
C ILE A 80 -4.07 -10.92 5.78
N GLY A 81 -3.63 -10.19 6.80
CA GLY A 81 -4.49 -9.31 7.58
C GLY A 81 -3.71 -8.27 8.38
N ASP A 82 -4.42 -7.25 8.82
CA ASP A 82 -3.95 -6.29 9.82
C ASP A 82 -4.18 -6.82 11.25
N HIS A 83 -3.50 -6.20 12.21
CA HIS A 83 -3.79 -6.46 13.62
C HIS A 83 -5.18 -5.91 13.97
N ARG A 84 -6.09 -6.79 14.39
CA ARG A 84 -7.41 -6.43 14.93
C ARG A 84 -7.27 -5.81 16.34
N PRO A 85 -7.74 -4.57 16.56
CA PRO A 85 -7.77 -3.97 17.89
C PRO A 85 -8.58 -4.82 18.88
N PRO A 86 -8.16 -4.94 20.15
CA PRO A 86 -8.83 -5.80 21.14
C PRO A 86 -10.31 -5.47 21.38
N THR A 87 -10.71 -4.22 21.11
CA THR A 87 -12.07 -3.72 21.30
C THR A 87 -12.97 -3.90 20.09
N ASP A 88 -12.42 -4.27 18.93
CA ASP A 88 -13.24 -4.45 17.73
C ASP A 88 -13.96 -5.80 17.78
N THR A 89 -15.28 -5.80 17.63
CA THR A 89 -16.14 -6.98 17.62
C THR A 89 -16.48 -7.49 16.21
N ASN A 90 -16.05 -6.78 15.16
CA ASN A 90 -16.28 -7.17 13.77
C ASN A 90 -15.65 -8.54 13.42
N PRO A 91 -16.16 -9.22 12.37
CA PRO A 91 -15.52 -10.42 11.83
C PRO A 91 -14.05 -10.18 11.47
N GLU A 92 -13.20 -11.17 11.74
CA GLU A 92 -11.76 -11.08 11.50
C GLU A 92 -11.44 -10.88 10.01
N GLU A 93 -12.31 -11.37 9.13
CA GLU A 93 -12.20 -11.22 7.69
C GLU A 93 -12.24 -9.76 7.24
N GLN A 94 -12.83 -8.84 8.02
CA GLN A 94 -12.80 -7.40 7.70
C GLN A 94 -11.39 -6.81 7.82
N TRP A 95 -10.51 -7.45 8.58
CA TRP A 95 -9.11 -7.07 8.71
C TRP A 95 -8.23 -7.73 7.64
N SER A 96 -8.82 -8.43 6.66
CA SER A 96 -8.08 -9.05 5.55
C SER A 96 -7.40 -7.99 4.69
N LYS A 97 -6.15 -8.25 4.32
CA LYS A 97 -5.42 -7.44 3.34
C LYS A 97 -4.41 -8.28 2.59
N TRP A 98 -3.99 -7.76 1.46
CA TRP A 98 -2.73 -8.16 0.84
C TRP A 98 -1.73 -7.01 0.91
N ILE A 99 -0.45 -7.35 1.04
CA ILE A 99 0.62 -6.34 1.02
C ILE A 99 1.65 -6.69 -0.05
N PHE A 100 2.00 -5.68 -0.84
CA PHE A 100 3.05 -5.76 -1.85
C PHE A 100 4.15 -4.75 -1.54
N ASN A 101 5.36 -5.04 -1.98
CA ASN A 101 6.42 -4.04 -2.06
C ASN A 101 6.69 -3.66 -3.51
N ALA A 102 7.08 -2.40 -3.71
CA ALA A 102 7.63 -1.95 -4.99
C ALA A 102 8.81 -2.82 -5.44
N ALA A 103 9.04 -2.86 -6.75
CA ALA A 103 10.22 -3.51 -7.32
C ALA A 103 11.51 -2.85 -6.79
N ALA A 104 12.62 -3.60 -6.77
CA ALA A 104 13.87 -3.14 -6.15
C ALA A 104 14.50 -1.92 -6.83
N ASP A 105 14.20 -1.70 -8.12
CA ASP A 105 14.62 -0.57 -8.94
C ASP A 105 13.65 0.61 -8.89
N GLN A 106 12.53 0.47 -8.18
CA GLN A 106 11.54 1.52 -7.98
C GLN A 106 11.71 2.21 -6.62
N ARG A 107 11.09 3.39 -6.50
CA ARG A 107 10.94 4.08 -5.22
C ARG A 107 10.38 3.12 -4.16
N PRO A 108 11.08 2.90 -3.03
CA PRO A 108 10.59 2.02 -1.97
C PRO A 108 9.18 2.39 -1.52
N ALA A 109 8.25 1.43 -1.62
CA ALA A 109 6.88 1.61 -1.21
C ALA A 109 6.28 0.33 -0.63
N ASN A 110 5.39 0.50 0.34
CA ASN A 110 4.48 -0.55 0.83
C ASN A 110 3.10 -0.30 0.24
N LEU A 111 2.52 -1.32 -0.38
CA LEU A 111 1.25 -1.24 -1.07
C LEU A 111 0.27 -2.13 -0.33
N HIS A 112 -0.66 -1.52 0.38
CA HIS A 112 -1.69 -2.18 1.18
C HIS A 112 -2.96 -2.28 0.34
N MET A 113 -3.43 -3.49 0.07
CA MET A 113 -4.64 -3.73 -0.70
C MET A 113 -5.76 -4.20 0.23
N ARG A 114 -6.86 -3.44 0.30
CA ARG A 114 -8.02 -3.70 1.17
C ARG A 114 -9.32 -3.64 0.38
N ILE A 115 -10.34 -4.32 0.88
CA ILE A 115 -11.67 -4.35 0.27
C ILE A 115 -12.40 -3.04 0.61
N ASP A 116 -13.15 -2.48 -0.33
CA ASP A 116 -13.94 -1.27 -0.06
C ASP A 116 -14.90 -1.45 1.13
N GLY A 117 -15.02 -0.38 1.93
CA GLY A 117 -15.80 -0.38 3.16
C GLY A 117 -15.09 -0.89 4.42
N TYR A 118 -13.84 -1.36 4.32
CA TYR A 118 -13.05 -1.86 5.46
C TYR A 118 -11.56 -1.49 5.38
#